data_AF-A0A146FRX7-F1
#
_entry.id   AF-A0A146FRX7-F1
#
_cell.length_a   1.000
_cell.length_b   1.000
_cell.length_c   1.000
_cell.angle_alpha   90.00
_cell.angle_beta   90.00
_cell.angle_gamma   90.00
#
_symmetry.space_group_name_H-M   'P 1'
#
loop_
_entity.id
_entity.type
_entity.pdbx_description
1 polymer ?
#
loop_
_entity_poly.entity_id
_entity_poly.type
_entity_poly.pdbx_seq_one_letter_code
_entity_poly.pdbx_strand_id
1 'polypeptide(L)'
;MALTLCSLILDAGVVPPGSGPFPYFTAVQNGLASALCTSLLINGFVGFQLYEDGTILSVWLLRLSSAAMFVISFLVSLATFKSWGGLGPTNTVGMFVVLYLLNAICIAVYLVMSLLLVMNTLEDRWPLGHIAFGLVVFICGQVLLYAFSDTICDSVQHYMDGLFFATFCNLLAVMMVYKFWDYITKEDLEFSVGIKPNTWEVKELLPDEDRRQTGYYADANSEYAGSMYHQRMSTYHGH
;
A
#
# COMPACT_ATOMS: atom_id res chain seq x y z
N MET A 1 5.98 -0.86 8.18
CA MET A 1 7.10 -1.68 8.69
C MET A 1 8.30 -0.85 9.13
N ALA A 2 8.96 -0.08 8.26
CA ALA A 2 10.10 0.73 8.71
C ALA A 2 9.72 1.72 9.84
N LEU A 3 8.59 2.42 9.69
CA LEU A 3 8.06 3.33 10.71
C LEU A 3 7.85 2.65 12.06
N THR A 4 7.19 1.48 12.06
CA THR A 4 6.87 0.73 13.30
C THR A 4 8.13 0.23 14.01
N LEU A 5 9.18 -0.15 13.27
CA LEU A 5 10.47 -0.52 13.86
C LEU A 5 11.16 0.68 14.51
N CYS A 6 11.17 1.84 13.84
CA CYS A 6 11.73 3.07 14.41
C CYS A 6 10.95 3.55 15.64
N SER A 7 9.61 3.49 15.61
CA SER A 7 8.77 3.79 16.77
C SER A 7 9.07 2.86 17.93
N LEU A 8 9.20 1.54 17.71
CA LEU A 8 9.54 0.60 18.78
C LEU A 8 10.87 0.93 19.49
N ILE A 9 11.89 1.38 18.75
CA ILE A 9 13.19 1.77 19.34
C ILE A 9 13.03 2.95 20.30
N LEU A 10 12.15 3.90 19.97
CA LEU A 10 11.91 5.10 20.77
C LEU A 10 10.94 4.81 21.92
N ASP A 11 9.84 4.10 21.65
CA ASP A 11 8.79 3.77 22.61
C ASP A 11 9.28 2.77 23.68
N ALA A 12 10.16 1.82 23.32
CA ALA A 12 10.76 0.89 24.28
C ALA A 12 11.92 1.53 25.09
N GLY A 13 12.25 2.80 24.85
CA GLY A 13 13.29 3.51 25.59
C GLY A 13 14.72 3.03 25.31
N VAL A 14 14.96 2.32 24.20
CA VAL A 14 16.31 1.90 23.77
C VAL A 14 17.20 3.12 23.58
N VAL A 15 16.61 4.22 23.10
CA VAL A 15 17.24 5.53 23.01
C VAL A 15 16.51 6.49 23.96
N PRO A 16 17.05 6.74 25.17
CA PRO A 16 16.34 7.54 26.17
C PRO A 16 16.27 9.02 25.76
N PRO A 17 15.19 9.73 26.16
CA PRO A 17 15.08 11.18 25.98
C PRO A 17 16.29 11.91 26.57
N GLY A 18 16.83 12.87 25.83
CA GLY A 18 18.03 13.64 26.25
C GLY A 18 19.37 13.01 25.89
N SER A 19 19.39 11.77 25.37
CA SER A 19 20.61 11.19 24.81
C SER A 19 20.99 11.84 23.48
N GLY A 20 22.30 11.93 23.18
CA GLY A 20 22.82 12.44 21.90
C GLY A 20 22.18 11.85 20.63
N PRO A 21 21.88 10.52 20.56
CA PRO A 21 21.21 9.93 19.39
C PRO A 21 19.69 10.20 19.30
N PHE A 22 19.02 10.57 20.39
CA PHE A 22 17.56 10.73 20.43
C PHE A 22 16.97 11.65 19.33
N PRO A 23 17.56 12.83 19.03
CA PRO A 23 17.06 13.70 17.96
C PRO A 23 17.09 13.07 16.57
N TYR A 24 18.09 12.22 16.30
CA TYR A 24 18.26 11.59 14.99
C TYR A 24 17.20 10.51 14.77
N PHE A 25 17.00 9.63 15.75
CA PHE A 25 15.98 8.60 15.66
C PHE A 25 14.56 9.20 15.59
N THR A 26 14.30 10.25 16.38
CA THR A 26 13.01 10.95 16.35
C THR A 26 12.78 11.60 14.99
N ALA A 27 13.79 12.24 14.41
CA ALA A 27 13.69 12.81 13.07
C ALA A 27 13.43 11.75 11.99
N VAL A 28 14.03 10.56 12.10
CA VAL A 28 13.77 9.44 11.18
C VAL A 28 12.32 8.96 11.33
N GLN A 29 11.81 8.76 12.55
CA GLN A 29 10.42 8.38 12.78
C GLN A 29 9.45 9.40 12.16
N ASN A 30 9.68 10.68 12.41
CA ASN A 30 8.87 11.79 11.88
C ASN A 30 8.91 11.85 10.35
N GLY A 31 10.09 11.62 9.76
CA GLY A 31 10.26 11.48 8.31
C GLY A 31 9.43 10.34 7.74
N LEU A 32 9.53 9.15 8.35
CA LEU A 32 8.81 7.96 7.89
C LEU A 32 7.29 8.10 8.04
N ALA A 33 6.81 8.78 9.08
CA ALA A 33 5.39 9.07 9.28
C ALA A 33 4.84 9.96 8.15
N SER A 34 5.59 11.00 7.79
CA SER A 34 5.18 11.93 6.73
C SER A 34 5.27 11.30 5.33
N ALA A 35 6.27 10.46 5.11
CA ALA A 35 6.39 9.65 3.89
C ALA A 35 5.20 8.70 3.72
N LEU A 36 4.73 8.06 4.80
CA LEU A 36 3.54 7.22 4.80
C LEU A 36 2.29 8.02 4.43
N CYS A 37 2.06 9.17 5.06
CA CYS A 37 0.90 10.02 4.75
C CYS A 37 0.91 10.50 3.30
N THR A 38 2.08 10.85 2.78
CA THR A 38 2.26 11.26 1.38
C THR A 38 2.00 10.09 0.43
N SER A 39 2.48 8.89 0.76
CA SER A 39 2.25 7.71 -0.07
C SER A 39 0.76 7.35 -0.16
N LEU A 40 -0.01 7.53 0.92
CA LEU A 40 -1.46 7.38 0.91
C LEU A 40 -2.12 8.41 0.00
N LEU A 41 -1.73 9.68 0.08
CA LEU A 41 -2.23 10.74 -0.80
C LEU A 41 -2.01 10.37 -2.28
N ILE A 42 -0.79 9.96 -2.66
CA ILE A 42 -0.49 9.58 -4.05
C ILE A 42 -1.30 8.37 -4.47
N ASN A 43 -1.43 7.36 -3.61
CA ASN A 43 -2.26 6.19 -3.89
C ASN A 43 -3.73 6.56 -4.15
N GLY A 44 -4.28 7.54 -3.41
CA GLY A 44 -5.62 8.07 -3.65
C GLY A 44 -5.81 8.66 -5.05
N PHE A 45 -4.78 9.29 -5.62
CA PHE A 45 -4.83 9.81 -7.00
C PHE A 45 -4.77 8.71 -8.06
N VAL A 46 -4.03 7.62 -7.79
CA VAL A 46 -3.94 6.47 -8.71
C VAL A 46 -5.28 5.76 -8.84
N GLY A 47 -6.11 5.75 -7.79
CA GLY A 47 -7.45 5.14 -7.80
C GLY A 47 -8.42 5.71 -8.84
N PHE A 48 -8.22 6.94 -9.32
CA PHE A 48 -9.04 7.52 -10.40
C PHE A 48 -8.53 7.18 -11.80
N GLN A 49 -7.51 6.33 -11.93
CA GLN A 49 -6.85 5.99 -13.19
C GLN A 49 -6.38 7.23 -13.98
N LEU A 50 -6.18 8.38 -13.31
CA LEU A 50 -5.56 9.58 -13.89
C LEU A 50 -4.15 9.29 -14.39
N TYR A 51 -3.48 8.31 -13.77
CA TYR A 51 -2.28 7.67 -14.25
C TYR A 51 -2.57 6.19 -14.40
N GLU A 52 -2.20 5.64 -15.56
CA GLU A 52 -2.32 4.23 -15.86
C GLU A 52 -1.50 3.43 -14.82
N ASP A 53 -2.19 2.57 -14.07
CA ASP A 53 -1.58 1.82 -12.97
C ASP A 53 -0.45 0.91 -13.50
N GLY A 54 0.64 0.79 -12.74
CA GLY A 54 1.82 0.03 -13.16
C GLY A 54 2.76 0.72 -14.17
N THR A 55 2.45 1.93 -14.65
CA THR A 55 3.40 2.70 -15.46
C THR A 55 4.65 3.08 -14.64
N ILE A 56 5.81 3.10 -15.30
CA ILE A 56 7.09 3.52 -14.71
C ILE A 56 6.94 4.91 -14.05
N LEU A 57 6.21 5.83 -14.70
CA LEU A 57 5.96 7.16 -14.15
C LEU A 57 5.20 7.12 -12.81
N SER A 58 4.12 6.34 -12.70
CA SER A 58 3.34 6.22 -11.46
C SER A 58 4.20 5.69 -10.30
N VAL A 59 4.97 4.62 -10.55
CA VAL A 59 5.84 4.00 -9.54
C VAL A 59 6.93 4.97 -9.08
N TRP A 60 7.58 5.69 -10.01
CA TRP A 60 8.62 6.66 -9.66
C TRP A 60 8.05 7.91 -8.99
N LEU A 61 6.84 8.34 -9.36
CA LEU A 61 6.16 9.44 -8.68
C LEU A 61 5.89 9.08 -7.23
N LEU A 62 5.37 7.88 -6.94
CA LEU A 62 5.15 7.41 -5.57
C LEU A 62 6.46 7.35 -4.77
N ARG A 63 7.53 6.81 -5.35
CA ARG A 63 8.82 6.69 -4.67
C ARG A 63 9.48 8.04 -4.41
N LEU A 64 9.50 8.93 -5.40
CA LEU A 64 10.16 10.23 -5.29
C LEU A 64 9.38 11.18 -4.37
N SER A 65 8.06 11.20 -4.44
CA SER A 65 7.23 12.04 -3.56
C SER A 65 7.33 11.62 -2.10
N SER A 66 7.24 10.32 -1.81
CA SER A 66 7.42 9.79 -0.45
C SER A 66 8.84 10.01 0.08
N ALA A 67 9.87 9.85 -0.76
CA ALA A 67 11.26 10.14 -0.40
C ALA A 67 11.50 11.64 -0.17
N ALA A 68 10.94 12.52 -1.00
CA ALA A 68 11.04 13.96 -0.81
C ALA A 68 10.40 14.39 0.51
N MET A 69 9.20 13.88 0.81
CA MET A 69 8.50 14.18 2.05
C MET A 69 9.18 13.59 3.29
N PHE A 70 9.84 12.43 3.16
CA PHE A 70 10.75 11.90 4.17
C PHE A 70 11.88 12.90 4.47
N VAL A 71 12.60 13.34 3.43
CA VAL A 71 13.76 14.24 3.57
C VAL A 71 13.36 15.59 4.17
N ILE A 72 12.27 16.19 3.68
CA ILE A 72 11.76 17.48 4.20
C ILE A 72 11.46 17.37 5.70
N SER A 73 10.70 16.36 6.09
CA SER A 73 10.25 16.21 7.48
C SER A 73 11.40 15.80 8.42
N PHE A 74 12.36 15.01 7.91
CA PHE A 74 13.59 14.67 8.61
C PHE A 74 14.46 15.90 8.86
N LEU A 75 14.69 16.73 7.84
CA LEU A 75 15.50 17.95 7.96
C LEU A 75 14.85 18.98 8.87
N VAL A 76 13.53 19.19 8.76
CA VAL A 76 12.80 20.11 9.65
C VAL A 76 12.84 19.64 11.10
N SER A 77 12.69 18.33 11.34
CA SER A 77 12.80 17.77 12.68
C SER A 77 14.21 17.95 13.25
N LEU A 78 15.25 17.63 12.49
CA LEU A 78 16.64 17.82 12.91
C LEU A 78 17.00 19.29 13.14
N ALA A 79 16.57 20.18 12.25
CA ALA A 79 16.82 21.61 12.38
C ALA A 79 16.20 22.16 13.67
N THR A 80 15.00 21.69 14.03
CA THR A 80 14.32 22.07 15.28
C THR A 80 15.12 21.59 16.50
N PHE A 81 15.62 20.34 16.50
CA PHE A 81 16.41 19.81 17.62
C PHE A 81 17.81 20.45 17.75
N LYS A 82 18.48 20.77 16.64
CA LYS A 82 19.82 21.37 16.62
C LYS A 82 19.80 22.91 16.64
N SER A 83 18.61 23.50 16.72
CA SER A 83 18.38 24.95 16.68
C SER A 83 18.99 25.62 15.44
N TRP A 84 18.89 24.98 14.27
CA TRP A 84 19.43 25.50 13.01
C TRP A 84 18.40 26.34 12.26
N GLY A 85 18.84 27.47 11.70
CA GLY A 85 18.02 28.29 10.79
C GLY A 85 16.88 29.06 11.45
N GLY A 86 16.99 29.41 12.74
CA GLY A 86 15.97 30.16 13.47
C GLY A 86 14.79 29.32 13.97
N LEU A 87 14.74 28.04 13.57
CA LEU A 87 13.98 27.02 14.28
C LEU A 87 14.76 26.64 15.52
N GLY A 88 14.08 26.48 16.64
CA GLY A 88 14.68 26.06 17.90
C GLY A 88 13.69 25.25 18.71
N PRO A 89 14.15 24.58 19.79
CA PRO A 89 13.27 23.80 20.66
C PRO A 89 12.14 24.65 21.27
N THR A 90 12.34 25.97 21.34
CA THR A 90 11.37 26.95 21.84
C THR A 90 10.43 27.50 20.77
N ASN A 91 10.71 27.27 19.48
CA ASN A 91 9.88 27.69 18.36
C ASN A 91 9.64 26.51 17.41
N THR A 92 8.68 25.67 17.77
CA THR A 92 8.33 24.41 17.10
C THR A 92 7.29 24.57 15.99
N VAL A 93 6.98 25.81 15.58
CA VAL A 93 5.94 26.09 14.56
C VAL A 93 6.22 25.33 13.26
N GLY A 94 7.47 25.31 12.80
CA GLY A 94 7.85 24.57 11.58
C GLY A 94 7.61 23.06 11.70
N MET A 95 7.94 22.47 12.84
CA MET A 95 7.68 21.05 13.12
C MET A 95 6.18 20.77 13.17
N PHE A 96 5.40 21.65 13.80
CA PHE A 96 3.95 21.50 13.89
C PHE A 96 3.27 21.52 12.51
N VAL A 97 3.64 22.49 11.67
CA VAL A 97 3.06 22.62 10.32
C VAL A 97 3.38 21.39 9.47
N VAL A 98 4.62 20.92 9.47
CA VAL A 98 5.02 19.80 8.61
C VAL A 98 4.47 18.47 9.11
N LEU A 99 4.52 18.20 10.42
CA LEU A 99 4.13 16.89 10.96
C LEU A 99 2.65 16.73 11.22
N TYR A 100 1.96 17.80 11.65
CA TYR A 100 0.54 17.72 11.95
C TYR A 100 -0.29 18.26 10.81
N LEU A 101 -0.09 19.52 10.41
CA LEU A 101 -0.99 20.17 9.45
C LEU A 101 -0.89 19.54 8.06
N LEU A 102 0.33 19.38 7.52
CA LEU A 102 0.54 18.83 6.19
C LEU A 102 0.11 17.36 6.13
N ASN A 103 0.48 16.53 7.10
CA ASN A 103 0.06 15.12 7.15
C ASN A 103 -1.45 14.98 7.31
N ALA A 104 -2.10 15.83 8.11
CA ALA A 104 -3.55 15.85 8.22
C ALA A 104 -4.22 16.22 6.89
N ILE A 105 -3.67 17.20 6.15
CA ILE A 105 -4.13 17.53 4.80
C ILE A 105 -3.95 16.33 3.86
N CYS A 106 -2.81 15.63 3.90
CA CYS A 106 -2.57 14.45 3.07
C CYS A 106 -3.62 13.35 3.32
N ILE A 107 -3.89 13.05 4.59
CA ILE A 107 -4.92 12.07 4.99
C ILE A 107 -6.31 12.55 4.58
N ALA A 108 -6.65 13.82 4.80
CA ALA A 108 -7.95 14.38 4.43
C ALA A 108 -8.21 14.30 2.93
N VAL A 109 -7.22 14.68 2.10
CA VAL A 109 -7.31 14.56 0.64
C VAL A 109 -7.49 13.10 0.25
N TYR A 110 -6.70 12.18 0.82
CA TYR A 110 -6.84 10.75 0.57
C TYR A 110 -8.26 10.24 0.92
N LEU A 111 -8.82 10.65 2.06
CA LEU A 111 -10.18 10.27 2.47
C LEU A 111 -11.23 10.82 1.50
N VAL A 112 -11.15 12.09 1.11
CA VAL A 112 -12.08 12.69 0.14
C VAL A 112 -12.02 11.94 -1.18
N MET A 113 -10.80 11.65 -1.68
CA MET A 113 -10.59 10.90 -2.91
C MET A 113 -11.17 9.47 -2.81
N SER A 114 -10.94 8.79 -1.69
CA SER A 114 -11.45 7.43 -1.46
C SER A 114 -12.98 7.40 -1.37
N LEU A 115 -13.60 8.40 -0.74
CA LEU A 115 -15.05 8.54 -0.68
C LEU A 115 -15.64 8.84 -2.06
N LEU A 116 -15.03 9.73 -2.83
CA LEU A 116 -15.47 10.05 -4.19
C LEU A 116 -15.37 8.84 -5.12
N LEU A 117 -14.32 8.03 -5.01
CA LEU A 117 -14.15 6.79 -5.79
C LEU A 117 -15.29 5.82 -5.47
N VAL A 118 -15.57 5.56 -4.19
CA VAL A 118 -16.63 4.61 -3.82
C VAL A 118 -18.01 5.12 -4.21
N MET A 119 -18.30 6.42 -4.04
CA MET A 119 -19.63 6.98 -4.33
C MET A 119 -19.94 7.10 -5.82
N ASN A 120 -18.93 7.34 -6.66
CA ASN A 120 -19.14 7.57 -8.09
C ASN A 120 -18.87 6.33 -8.96
N THR A 121 -17.97 5.44 -8.54
CA THR A 121 -17.50 4.33 -9.38
C THR A 121 -18.08 2.98 -8.96
N LEU A 122 -18.25 2.72 -7.66
CA LEU A 122 -18.68 1.40 -7.18
C LEU A 122 -20.20 1.33 -6.95
N GLU A 123 -20.81 0.23 -7.39
CA GLU A 123 -22.22 -0.07 -7.11
C GLU A 123 -22.43 -0.50 -5.65
N ASP A 124 -21.47 -1.25 -5.09
CA ASP A 124 -21.50 -1.69 -3.70
C ASP A 124 -20.87 -0.66 -2.74
N ARG A 125 -21.64 -0.30 -1.71
CA ARG A 125 -21.29 0.74 -0.73
C ARG A 125 -20.70 0.19 0.57
N TRP A 126 -20.56 -1.13 0.69
CA TRP A 126 -19.88 -1.75 1.84
C TRP A 126 -18.50 -1.16 2.17
N PRO A 127 -17.66 -0.76 1.19
CA PRO A 127 -16.36 -0.11 1.43
C PRO A 127 -16.42 1.17 2.27
N LEU A 128 -17.54 1.91 2.20
CA LEU A 128 -17.73 3.12 3.02
C LEU A 128 -17.66 2.80 4.51
N GLY A 129 -18.17 1.64 4.91
CA GLY A 129 -18.10 1.17 6.30
C GLY A 129 -16.66 0.92 6.76
N HIS A 130 -15.80 0.40 5.88
CA HIS A 130 -14.38 0.19 6.18
C HIS A 130 -13.62 1.50 6.34
N ILE A 131 -13.86 2.48 5.46
CA ILE A 131 -13.26 3.82 5.57
C ILE A 131 -13.75 4.53 6.85
N ALA A 132 -15.07 4.51 7.12
CA ALA A 132 -15.63 5.17 8.28
C ALA A 132 -15.12 4.57 9.60
N PHE A 133 -15.08 3.24 9.71
CA PHE A 133 -14.57 2.56 10.89
C PHE A 133 -13.07 2.84 11.08
N GLY A 134 -12.27 2.78 10.01
CA GLY A 134 -10.85 3.13 10.06
C GLY A 134 -10.61 4.57 10.55
N LEU A 135 -11.40 5.53 10.05
CA LEU A 135 -11.31 6.94 10.44
C LEU A 135 -11.68 7.15 11.92
N VAL A 136 -12.77 6.57 12.38
CA VAL A 136 -13.21 6.69 13.78
C VAL A 136 -12.16 6.10 14.72
N VAL A 137 -11.65 4.91 14.42
CA VAL A 137 -10.61 4.27 15.24
C VAL A 137 -9.32 5.09 15.24
N PHE A 138 -8.93 5.66 14.10
CA PHE A 138 -7.78 6.57 14.03
C PHE A 138 -7.97 7.81 14.91
N ILE A 139 -9.10 8.51 14.80
CA ILE A 139 -9.41 9.69 15.61
C ILE A 139 -9.43 9.34 17.10
N CYS A 140 -10.08 8.23 17.48
CA CYS A 140 -10.07 7.74 18.86
C CYS A 140 -8.64 7.50 19.35
N GLY A 141 -7.77 6.88 18.54
CA GLY A 141 -6.36 6.69 18.88
C GLY A 141 -5.61 7.99 19.13
N GLN A 142 -5.81 9.02 18.29
CA GLN A 142 -5.20 10.33 18.48
C GLN A 142 -5.72 11.04 19.74
N VAL A 143 -7.02 10.96 20.01
CA VAL A 143 -7.63 11.55 21.21
C VAL A 143 -7.11 10.86 22.48
N LEU A 144 -6.99 9.54 22.48
CA LEU A 144 -6.42 8.79 23.61
C LEU A 144 -4.97 9.21 23.87
N LEU A 145 -4.17 9.42 22.81
CA LEU A 145 -2.78 9.83 22.95
C LEU A 145 -2.62 11.27 23.45
N TYR A 146 -3.35 12.23 22.88
CA TYR A 146 -3.10 13.65 23.15
C TYR A 146 -3.93 14.25 24.28
N ALA A 147 -5.11 13.69 24.57
CA ALA A 147 -6.02 14.22 25.59
C ALA A 147 -6.05 13.38 26.87
N PHE A 148 -5.90 12.04 26.75
CA PHE A 148 -6.12 11.12 27.88
C PHE A 148 -4.87 10.36 28.34
N SER A 149 -3.69 10.59 27.74
CA SER A 149 -2.46 9.84 28.07
C SER A 149 -2.17 9.86 29.58
N ASP A 150 -2.10 11.07 30.17
CA ASP A 150 -1.77 11.25 31.59
C ASP A 150 -2.80 10.56 32.49
N THR A 151 -4.10 10.70 32.15
CA THR A 151 -5.19 10.09 32.91
C THR A 151 -5.12 8.56 32.89
N ILE A 152 -4.76 7.98 31.73
CA ILE A 152 -4.59 6.54 31.58
C ILE A 152 -3.34 6.07 32.35
N CYS A 153 -2.23 6.79 32.23
CA CYS A 153 -0.97 6.47 32.91
C CYS A 153 -1.15 6.42 34.44
N ASP A 154 -1.83 7.42 35.00
CA ASP A 154 -2.12 7.47 36.44
C ASP A 154 -3.09 6.37 36.89
N SER A 155 -4.13 6.09 36.08
CA SER A 155 -5.14 5.10 36.40
C SER A 155 -4.61 3.65 36.38
N VAL A 156 -3.60 3.36 35.56
CA VAL A 156 -3.00 2.03 35.42
C VAL A 156 -1.63 1.94 36.10
N GLN A 157 -1.37 2.77 37.12
CA GLN A 157 -0.15 2.70 37.94
C GLN A 157 1.15 2.74 37.11
N HIS A 158 1.17 3.53 36.03
CA HIS A 158 2.33 3.72 35.14
C HIS A 158 2.77 2.44 34.39
N TYR A 159 1.94 1.39 34.33
CA TYR A 159 2.23 0.20 33.52
C TYR A 159 1.89 0.40 32.04
N MET A 160 0.90 1.23 31.72
CA MET A 160 0.44 1.51 30.37
C MET A 160 0.19 3.00 30.19
N ASP A 161 0.56 3.52 29.03
CA ASP A 161 0.36 4.91 28.63
C ASP A 161 -0.47 4.99 27.32
N GLY A 162 -0.95 6.17 26.96
CA GLY A 162 -1.70 6.44 25.74
C GLY A 162 -0.98 5.97 24.47
N LEU A 163 0.36 5.90 24.46
CA LEU A 163 1.15 5.35 23.35
C LEU A 163 0.76 3.92 22.97
N PHE A 164 0.44 3.06 23.95
CA PHE A 164 0.01 1.68 23.67
C PHE A 164 -1.34 1.66 22.95
N PHE A 165 -2.32 2.42 23.44
CA PHE A 165 -3.64 2.49 22.81
C PHE A 165 -3.58 3.16 21.43
N ALA A 166 -2.75 4.19 21.28
CA ALA A 166 -2.56 4.89 20.02
C ALA A 166 -1.94 3.97 18.95
N THR A 167 -0.91 3.20 19.31
CA THR A 167 -0.27 2.23 18.39
C THR A 167 -1.23 1.12 18.00
N PHE A 168 -2.04 0.60 18.94
CA PHE A 168 -3.09 -0.38 18.65
C PHE A 168 -4.16 0.17 17.71
N CYS A 169 -4.70 1.36 17.99
CA CYS A 169 -5.68 2.02 17.13
C CYS A 169 -5.11 2.35 15.74
N ASN A 170 -3.85 2.80 15.65
CA ASN A 170 -3.18 3.04 14.37
C ASN A 170 -3.03 1.75 13.57
N LEU A 171 -2.71 0.62 14.21
CA LEU A 171 -2.64 -0.68 13.55
C LEU A 171 -4.01 -1.08 12.98
N LEU A 172 -5.09 -0.94 13.77
CA LEU A 172 -6.45 -1.22 13.31
C LEU A 172 -6.86 -0.31 12.15
N ALA A 173 -6.52 0.98 12.20
CA ALA A 173 -6.79 1.92 11.11
C ALA A 173 -6.08 1.51 9.81
N VAL A 174 -4.80 1.14 9.89
CA VAL A 174 -4.04 0.63 8.74
C VAL A 174 -4.64 -0.67 8.20
N MET A 175 -5.08 -1.60 9.06
CA MET A 175 -5.76 -2.82 8.63
C MET A 175 -7.06 -2.52 7.87
N MET A 176 -7.79 -1.50 8.26
CA MET A 176 -9.02 -1.09 7.56
C MET A 176 -8.74 -0.44 6.20
N VAL A 177 -7.64 0.30 6.07
CA VAL A 177 -7.15 0.80 4.77
C VAL A 177 -6.80 -0.37 3.85
N TYR A 178 -6.08 -1.39 4.35
CA TYR A 178 -5.79 -2.59 3.58
C TYR A 178 -7.05 -3.36 3.18
N LYS A 179 -8.01 -3.49 4.09
CA LYS A 179 -9.30 -4.14 3.80
C LYS A 179 -10.11 -3.37 2.77
N PHE A 180 -10.05 -2.04 2.80
CA PHE A 180 -10.64 -1.18 1.78
C PHE A 180 -10.00 -1.44 0.41
N TRP A 181 -8.66 -1.46 0.34
CA TRP A 181 -7.93 -1.77 -0.89
C TRP A 181 -8.25 -3.15 -1.45
N ASP A 182 -8.24 -4.18 -0.61
CA ASP A 182 -8.63 -5.55 -0.99
C ASP A 182 -10.07 -5.63 -1.49
N TYR A 183 -10.97 -4.75 -1.01
CA TYR A 183 -12.34 -4.73 -1.51
C TYR A 183 -12.44 -4.16 -2.93
N ILE A 184 -11.80 -3.03 -3.18
CA ILE A 184 -11.90 -2.33 -4.47
C ILE A 184 -11.18 -3.06 -5.61
N THR A 185 -10.19 -3.93 -5.31
CA THR A 185 -9.43 -4.70 -6.31
C THR A 185 -9.93 -6.13 -6.51
N LYS A 186 -10.95 -6.58 -5.77
CA LYS A 186 -11.50 -7.95 -5.92
C LYS A 186 -12.10 -8.20 -7.28
N GLU A 187 -12.82 -7.22 -7.82
CA GLU A 187 -13.44 -7.32 -9.14
C GLU A 187 -12.37 -7.36 -10.25
N ASP A 188 -11.25 -6.64 -10.10
CA ASP A 188 -10.15 -6.72 -11.08
C ASP A 188 -9.47 -8.11 -11.13
N LEU A 189 -9.46 -8.83 -10.00
CA LEU A 189 -8.83 -10.15 -9.89
C LEU A 189 -9.67 -11.28 -10.51
N GLU A 190 -11.01 -11.19 -10.48
CA GLU A 190 -11.88 -12.19 -11.11
C GLU A 190 -11.84 -12.16 -12.64
N PHE A 191 -11.49 -11.02 -13.24
CA PHE A 191 -11.25 -10.91 -14.69
C PHE A 191 -9.81 -11.24 -15.11
N SER A 192 -8.86 -11.24 -14.17
CA SER A 192 -7.44 -11.55 -14.41
C SER A 192 -7.14 -13.06 -14.43
N VAL A 193 -7.97 -13.87 -13.76
CA VAL A 193 -8.02 -15.31 -14.03
C VAL A 193 -8.75 -15.43 -15.36
N GLY A 194 -8.01 -15.48 -16.46
CA GLY A 194 -8.56 -15.64 -17.80
C GLY A 194 -9.69 -16.66 -17.72
N ILE A 195 -10.91 -16.20 -18.01
CA ILE A 195 -12.08 -17.06 -18.18
C ILE A 195 -11.67 -18.00 -19.29
N LYS A 196 -11.06 -19.14 -18.93
CA LYS A 196 -11.13 -20.34 -19.72
C LYS A 196 -12.57 -20.76 -19.49
N PRO A 197 -13.51 -20.46 -20.40
CA PRO A 197 -14.78 -21.15 -20.33
C PRO A 197 -14.39 -22.63 -20.43
N ASN A 198 -14.56 -23.34 -19.32
CA ASN A 198 -14.45 -24.79 -19.20
C ASN A 198 -13.40 -25.43 -20.14
N THR A 199 -12.16 -25.62 -19.67
CA THR A 199 -11.19 -26.52 -20.36
C THR A 199 -11.68 -27.99 -20.40
N TRP A 200 -12.84 -28.27 -19.80
CA TRP A 200 -13.52 -29.55 -19.75
C TRP A 200 -14.74 -29.63 -20.68
N GLU A 201 -14.76 -28.90 -21.79
CA GLU A 201 -15.50 -29.42 -22.94
C GLU A 201 -14.83 -30.76 -23.30
N VAL A 202 -15.41 -31.83 -22.77
CA VAL A 202 -15.15 -33.20 -23.18
C VAL A 202 -15.31 -33.17 -24.70
N LYS A 203 -14.20 -33.28 -25.42
CA LYS A 203 -14.23 -33.71 -26.82
C LYS A 203 -14.96 -35.05 -26.79
N GLU A 204 -16.26 -35.03 -27.04
CA GLU A 204 -17.01 -36.23 -27.33
C GLU A 204 -16.19 -36.98 -28.38
N LEU A 205 -15.89 -38.23 -28.05
CA LEU A 205 -15.17 -39.13 -28.92
C LEU A 205 -16.00 -39.26 -30.19
N LEU A 206 -15.69 -38.45 -31.20
CA LEU A 206 -16.22 -38.59 -32.55
C LEU A 206 -15.98 -40.04 -32.97
N PRO A 207 -17.01 -40.79 -33.38
CA PRO A 207 -16.84 -42.11 -33.96
C PRO A 207 -15.86 -42.02 -35.13
N ASP A 208 -14.93 -42.98 -35.22
CA ASP A 208 -13.82 -43.00 -36.19
C ASP A 208 -14.22 -42.92 -37.69
N GLU A 209 -15.52 -42.89 -38.02
CA GLU A 209 -16.02 -42.82 -39.39
C GLU A 209 -15.86 -41.43 -40.05
N ASP A 210 -15.82 -40.32 -39.29
CA ASP A 210 -15.70 -38.97 -39.87
C ASP A 210 -14.24 -38.50 -40.06
N ARG A 211 -13.26 -39.25 -39.56
CA ARG A 211 -11.82 -38.92 -39.70
C ARG A 211 -11.32 -38.92 -41.14
N ARG A 212 -12.10 -39.47 -42.08
CA ARG A 212 -11.77 -39.48 -43.51
C ARG A 212 -12.13 -38.19 -44.25
N GLN A 213 -12.91 -37.29 -43.66
CA GLN A 213 -13.37 -36.08 -44.36
C GLN A 213 -12.62 -34.79 -43.99
N THR A 214 -11.81 -34.79 -42.92
CA THR A 214 -10.98 -33.65 -42.51
C THR A 214 -9.57 -33.69 -43.11
N GLY A 215 -9.43 -34.15 -44.36
CA GLY A 215 -8.16 -34.17 -45.08
C GLY A 215 -7.85 -32.88 -45.87
N TYR A 216 -8.70 -31.84 -45.77
CA TYR A 216 -8.64 -30.69 -46.68
C TYR A 216 -8.67 -29.30 -46.02
N TYR A 217 -8.37 -29.21 -44.72
CA TYR A 217 -8.03 -27.93 -44.11
C TYR A 217 -6.71 -28.07 -43.36
N ALA A 218 -5.64 -27.73 -44.05
CA ALA A 218 -4.34 -27.50 -43.46
C ALA A 218 -4.44 -26.26 -42.57
N ASP A 219 -4.54 -26.46 -41.27
CA ASP A 219 -4.45 -25.39 -40.28
C ASP A 219 -2.99 -24.92 -40.21
N ALA A 220 -2.65 -23.93 -41.03
CA ALA A 220 -1.30 -23.43 -41.23
C ALA A 220 -0.78 -22.55 -40.07
N ASN A 221 -1.50 -22.46 -38.94
CA ASN A 221 -1.18 -21.54 -37.84
C ASN A 221 -0.80 -22.22 -36.52
N SER A 222 -0.53 -23.53 -36.49
CA SER A 222 0.05 -24.15 -35.30
C SER A 222 1.58 -24.00 -35.30
N GLU A 223 2.08 -22.96 -34.62
CA GLU A 223 3.51 -22.71 -34.34
C GLU A 223 4.20 -23.80 -33.49
N TYR A 224 3.47 -24.85 -33.11
CA TYR A 224 3.96 -25.97 -32.29
C TYR A 224 4.27 -27.26 -33.07
N ALA A 225 4.09 -27.28 -34.40
CA ALA A 225 4.31 -28.48 -35.21
C ALA A 225 5.78 -28.67 -35.71
N GLY A 226 6.71 -27.80 -35.29
CA GLY A 226 8.07 -27.77 -35.83
C GLY A 226 9.07 -28.76 -35.22
N SER A 227 8.80 -29.40 -34.08
CA SER A 227 9.86 -30.08 -33.32
C SER A 227 9.84 -31.61 -33.31
N MET A 228 8.98 -32.27 -34.11
CA MET A 228 8.78 -33.74 -34.01
C MET A 228 9.24 -34.56 -35.21
N TYR A 229 9.82 -33.95 -36.26
CA TYR A 229 10.35 -34.68 -37.41
C TYR A 229 11.85 -34.47 -37.57
N HIS A 230 12.64 -35.05 -36.67
CA HIS A 230 14.02 -35.38 -37.00
C HIS A 230 14.02 -36.65 -37.88
N GLN A 231 14.14 -36.43 -39.20
CA GLN A 231 14.34 -37.48 -40.19
C GLN A 231 15.56 -38.34 -39.84
N ARG A 232 15.35 -39.61 -39.52
CA ARG A 232 16.41 -40.63 -39.58
C ARG A 232 16.26 -41.36 -40.91
N MET A 233 17.04 -40.92 -41.90
CA MET A 233 17.08 -41.55 -43.23
C MET A 233 17.83 -42.88 -43.12
N SER A 234 17.11 -44.00 -43.17
CA SER A 234 17.69 -45.34 -43.30
C SER A 234 17.58 -45.79 -44.76
N THR A 235 18.74 -45.89 -45.39
CA THR A 235 19.00 -46.57 -46.66
C THR A 235 18.61 -48.05 -46.55
N TYR A 236 17.86 -48.60 -47.52
CA TYR A 236 18.21 -49.83 -48.26
C TYR A 236 17.18 -50.21 -49.36
N HIS A 237 17.71 -50.90 -50.38
CA HIS A 237 17.13 -51.53 -51.60
C HIS A 237 16.97 -50.65 -52.85
N GLY A 238 17.45 -51.06 -54.03
CA GLY A 238 18.16 -52.27 -54.43
C GLY A 238 18.12 -52.43 -55.95
N HIS A 239 19.25 -52.82 -56.53
CA HIS A 239 19.39 -53.61 -57.76
C HIS A 239 20.64 -54.47 -57.61
#